data_AF-A0A0B0ENI6-F1
#
_entry.id   AF-A0A0B0ENI6-F1
#
_cell.length_a   1.000
_cell.length_b   1.000
_cell.length_c   1.000
_cell.angle_alpha   90.00
_cell.angle_beta   90.00
_cell.angle_gamma   90.00
#
_symmetry.space_group_name_H-M   'P 1'
#
loop_
_entity.id
_entity.type
_entity.pdbx_description
1 polymer ?
#
loop_
_entity_poly.entity_id
_entity_poly.type
_entity_poly.pdbx_seq_one_letter_code
_entity_poly.pdbx_strand_id
1 'polypeptide(L)'
;MVVKLLEIIVSGVLSYSIPKIIERLQKERGNLESLEQAFPWLHWCLAHAIGGAVGGTISAGLAPAGLQSTGGMGNWAVYGASLGIAQWFVLRKYCQISPLLAVASTFGWSVFAYFEATKAPGYMGWISVGIAIGVLQWFVLRTKLTRAYWWVPANAVTWFLAGTIGIVIGTAILQSGVSPMFSWILGWSVVGLTGSIITGFAMSRMSSK
;
A
#
# COMPACT_ATOMS: atom_id res chain seq x y z
N MET A 1 15.64 -0.05 -19.18
CA MET A 1 14.16 -0.10 -19.27
C MET A 1 13.64 -1.50 -18.97
N VAL A 2 14.16 -2.55 -19.63
CA VAL A 2 13.73 -3.95 -19.45
C VAL A 2 13.79 -4.42 -17.98
N VAL A 3 14.92 -4.21 -17.29
CA VAL A 3 15.08 -4.61 -15.87
C VAL A 3 14.01 -3.98 -14.96
N LYS A 4 13.66 -2.71 -15.20
CA LYS A 4 12.65 -1.99 -14.39
C LYS A 4 11.24 -2.57 -14.55
N LEU A 5 10.88 -2.94 -15.78
CA LEU A 5 9.60 -3.59 -16.06
C LEU A 5 9.54 -4.97 -15.42
N LEU A 6 10.64 -5.73 -15.44
CA LEU A 6 10.72 -7.03 -14.78
C LEU A 6 10.51 -6.91 -13.27
N GLU A 7 11.09 -5.92 -12.59
CA GLU A 7 10.86 -5.66 -11.17
C GLU A 7 9.36 -5.47 -10.86
N ILE A 8 8.68 -4.60 -11.62
CA ILE A 8 7.24 -4.34 -11.45
C ILE A 8 6.42 -5.61 -11.71
N ILE A 9 6.73 -6.36 -12.77
CA ILE A 9 6.04 -7.60 -13.10
C ILE A 9 6.20 -8.63 -11.99
N VAL A 10 7.43 -8.83 -11.49
CA VAL A 10 7.71 -9.75 -10.39
C VAL A 10 6.95 -9.32 -9.14
N SER A 11 6.98 -8.04 -8.76
CA SER A 11 6.19 -7.54 -7.62
C SER A 11 4.68 -7.75 -7.82
N GLY A 12 4.17 -7.54 -9.04
CA GLY A 12 2.75 -7.77 -9.37
C GLY A 12 2.35 -9.24 -9.30
N VAL A 13 3.22 -10.14 -9.76
CA VAL A 13 3.01 -11.59 -9.66
C VAL A 13 3.04 -12.02 -8.19
N LEU A 14 3.99 -11.52 -7.40
CA LEU A 14 4.08 -11.84 -5.98
C LEU A 14 2.87 -11.30 -5.19
N SER A 15 2.42 -10.07 -5.47
CA SER A 15 1.26 -9.47 -4.81
C SER A 15 -0.05 -10.16 -5.14
N TYR A 16 -0.15 -10.85 -6.29
CA TYR A 16 -1.26 -11.75 -6.58
C TYR A 16 -1.08 -13.14 -5.94
N SER A 17 0.10 -13.73 -6.08
CA SER A 17 0.36 -15.13 -5.75
C SER A 17 0.34 -15.39 -4.24
N ILE A 18 0.91 -14.49 -3.44
CA ILE A 18 0.95 -14.63 -1.98
C ILE A 18 -0.46 -14.72 -1.40
N PRO A 19 -1.37 -13.75 -1.64
CA PRO A 19 -2.77 -13.88 -1.25
C PRO A 19 -3.42 -15.17 -1.72
N LYS A 20 -3.20 -15.55 -3.00
CA LYS A 20 -3.85 -16.72 -3.58
C LYS A 20 -3.41 -18.04 -2.94
N ILE A 21 -2.13 -18.15 -2.60
CA ILE A 21 -1.59 -19.29 -1.86
C ILE A 21 -2.21 -19.34 -0.47
N ILE A 22 -2.27 -18.21 0.25
CA ILE A 22 -2.88 -18.12 1.57
C ILE A 22 -4.37 -18.51 1.53
N GLU A 23 -5.13 -18.08 0.51
CA GLU A 23 -6.52 -18.51 0.32
C GLU A 23 -6.65 -20.03 0.18
N ARG A 24 -5.74 -20.68 -0.56
CA ARG A 24 -5.78 -22.13 -0.77
C ARG A 24 -5.43 -22.91 0.49
N LEU A 25 -4.51 -22.39 1.29
CA LEU A 25 -4.08 -23.03 2.53
C LEU A 25 -5.14 -22.93 3.63
N GLN A 26 -5.94 -21.87 3.62
CA GLN A 26 -7.02 -21.67 4.58
C GLN A 26 -8.35 -22.16 4.02
N LYS A 27 -8.58 -23.47 4.12
CA LYS A 27 -9.81 -24.13 3.63
C LYS A 27 -11.09 -23.67 4.35
N GLU A 28 -10.98 -23.07 5.54
CA GLU A 28 -12.13 -22.62 6.31
C GLU A 28 -12.41 -21.13 6.07
N ARG A 29 -13.32 -20.84 5.14
CA ARG A 29 -14.02 -19.55 5.16
C ARG A 29 -15.10 -19.63 6.24
N GLY A 30 -14.75 -19.21 7.46
CA GLY A 30 -15.74 -18.94 8.49
C GLY A 30 -16.80 -17.96 7.98
N ASN A 31 -17.94 -17.87 8.68
CA ASN A 31 -18.98 -16.90 8.37
C ASN A 31 -18.35 -15.51 8.26
N LEU A 32 -18.56 -14.84 7.11
CA LEU A 32 -18.02 -13.50 6.88
C LEU A 32 -18.66 -12.54 7.88
N GLU A 33 -17.83 -11.82 8.63
CA GLU A 33 -18.30 -10.72 9.46
C GLU A 33 -18.72 -9.56 8.56
N SER A 34 -19.89 -8.96 8.79
CA SER A 34 -20.30 -7.79 8.02
C SER A 34 -19.46 -6.58 8.43
N LEU A 35 -18.92 -5.85 7.44
CA LEU A 35 -18.28 -4.54 7.68
C LEU A 35 -19.21 -3.55 8.39
N GLU A 36 -20.53 -3.75 8.28
CA GLU A 36 -21.53 -2.88 8.91
C GLU A 36 -21.59 -3.04 10.43
N GLN A 37 -21.23 -4.21 10.97
CA GLN A 37 -21.32 -4.49 12.40
C GLN A 37 -20.21 -3.75 13.17
N ALA A 38 -18.96 -3.85 12.71
CA ALA A 38 -17.84 -3.07 13.22
C ALA A 38 -16.66 -3.10 12.25
N PHE A 39 -16.20 -1.93 11.81
CA PHE A 39 -14.95 -1.85 11.05
C PHE A 39 -13.76 -2.21 11.96
N PRO A 40 -12.86 -3.12 11.55
CA PRO A 40 -11.77 -3.62 12.40
C PRO A 40 -10.60 -2.64 12.49
N TRP A 41 -10.84 -1.45 13.05
CA TRP A 41 -9.90 -0.32 13.08
C TRP A 41 -8.49 -0.70 13.52
N LEU A 42 -8.35 -1.41 14.64
CA LEU A 42 -7.04 -1.79 15.16
C LEU A 42 -6.28 -2.71 14.19
N HIS A 43 -6.94 -3.76 13.69
CA HIS A 43 -6.33 -4.68 12.73
C HIS A 43 -5.97 -3.99 11.42
N TRP A 44 -6.82 -3.08 10.95
CA TRP A 44 -6.58 -2.29 9.76
C TRP A 44 -5.33 -1.41 9.90
N CYS A 45 -5.23 -0.66 10.99
CA CYS A 45 -4.09 0.22 11.27
C CYS A 45 -2.79 -0.58 11.46
N LEU A 46 -2.83 -1.65 12.25
CA LEU A 46 -1.68 -2.52 12.49
C LEU A 46 -1.18 -3.17 11.20
N ALA A 47 -2.11 -3.70 10.38
CA ALA A 47 -1.73 -4.33 9.12
C ALA A 47 -1.03 -3.33 8.18
N HIS A 48 -1.48 -2.08 8.10
CA HIS A 48 -0.81 -1.07 7.28
C HIS A 48 0.53 -0.63 7.84
N ALA A 49 0.65 -0.45 9.17
CA ALA A 49 1.92 -0.13 9.80
C ALA A 49 2.95 -1.24 9.54
N ILE A 50 2.56 -2.51 9.74
CA ILE A 50 3.40 -3.68 9.46
C ILE A 50 3.71 -3.77 7.96
N GLY A 51 2.70 -3.62 7.09
CA GLY A 51 2.89 -3.63 5.64
C GLY A 51 3.85 -2.55 5.17
N GLY A 52 3.77 -1.37 5.76
CA GLY A 52 4.70 -0.27 5.55
C GLY A 52 6.12 -0.60 6.02
N ALA A 53 6.27 -1.14 7.24
CA ALA A 53 7.57 -1.54 7.77
C ALA A 53 8.23 -2.66 6.94
N VAL A 54 7.47 -3.67 6.53
CA VAL A 54 7.94 -4.77 5.68
C VAL A 54 8.34 -4.25 4.31
N GLY A 55 7.48 -3.44 3.68
CA GLY A 55 7.79 -2.82 2.39
C GLY A 55 9.05 -1.96 2.47
N GLY A 56 9.18 -1.13 3.50
CA GLY A 56 10.36 -0.32 3.77
C GLY A 56 11.63 -1.14 4.02
N THR A 57 11.53 -2.27 4.70
CA THR A 57 12.67 -3.18 4.94
C THR A 57 13.16 -3.79 3.64
N ILE A 58 12.26 -4.35 2.82
CA ILE A 58 12.63 -4.97 1.55
C ILE A 58 13.21 -3.90 0.61
N SER A 59 12.53 -2.75 0.53
CA SER A 59 12.98 -1.54 -0.16
C SER A 59 14.43 -1.14 0.18
N ALA A 60 14.75 -1.06 1.47
CA ALA A 60 16.10 -0.72 1.93
C ALA A 60 17.13 -1.79 1.54
N GLY A 61 16.75 -3.06 1.56
CA GLY A 61 17.61 -4.18 1.17
C GLY A 61 17.91 -4.25 -0.33
N LEU A 62 17.07 -3.67 -1.20
CA LEU A 62 17.32 -3.64 -2.64
C LEU A 62 18.50 -2.73 -3.03
N ALA A 63 18.78 -1.68 -2.25
CA ALA A 63 19.88 -0.75 -2.50
C ALA A 63 21.26 -1.42 -2.50
N PRO A 64 21.70 -2.07 -1.40
CA PRO A 64 23.01 -2.71 -1.34
C PRO A 64 23.11 -3.92 -2.28
N ALA A 65 21.98 -4.52 -2.66
CA ALA A 65 21.94 -5.62 -3.62
C ALA A 65 22.17 -5.18 -5.09
N GLY A 66 22.34 -3.86 -5.34
CA GLY A 66 22.46 -3.33 -6.71
C GLY A 66 21.16 -3.38 -7.51
N LEU A 67 20.03 -3.61 -6.84
CA LEU A 67 18.69 -3.75 -7.45
C LEU A 67 17.90 -2.43 -7.38
N GLN A 68 18.55 -1.31 -7.04
CA GLN A 68 17.93 0.00 -7.12
C GLN A 68 17.95 0.53 -8.55
N SER A 69 16.80 0.48 -9.22
CA SER A 69 16.60 1.13 -10.51
C SER A 69 16.53 2.66 -10.38
N THR A 70 16.98 3.39 -11.41
CA THR A 70 16.83 4.86 -11.48
C THR A 70 15.36 5.25 -11.36
N GLY A 71 15.02 6.10 -10.38
CA GLY A 71 13.63 6.45 -10.05
C GLY A 71 12.90 5.41 -9.18
N GLY A 72 13.58 4.39 -8.67
CA GLY A 72 13.03 3.52 -7.62
C GLY A 72 11.84 2.65 -8.00
N MET A 73 11.60 2.33 -9.29
CA MET A 73 10.41 1.56 -9.72
C MET A 73 10.19 0.27 -8.94
N GLY A 74 11.19 -0.61 -8.86
CA GLY A 74 11.09 -1.86 -8.10
C GLY A 74 10.90 -1.62 -6.60
N ASN A 75 11.56 -0.60 -6.06
CA ASN A 75 11.41 -0.18 -4.67
C ASN A 75 9.94 0.17 -4.35
N TRP A 76 9.34 1.06 -5.15
CA TRP A 76 7.95 1.49 -4.98
C TRP A 76 6.95 0.37 -5.23
N ALA A 77 7.19 -0.48 -6.23
CA ALA A 77 6.36 -1.63 -6.52
C ALA A 77 6.32 -2.61 -5.34
N VAL A 78 7.47 -2.92 -4.75
CA VAL A 78 7.57 -3.77 -3.55
C VAL A 78 6.83 -3.16 -2.37
N TYR A 79 7.02 -1.86 -2.13
CA TYR A 79 6.30 -1.15 -1.06
C TYR A 79 4.77 -1.25 -1.26
N GLY A 80 4.29 -1.00 -2.47
CA GLY A 80 2.89 -1.11 -2.83
C GLY A 80 2.34 -2.54 -2.71
N ALA A 81 3.15 -3.54 -3.06
CA ALA A 81 2.80 -4.95 -2.88
C ALA A 81 2.60 -5.28 -1.40
N SER A 82 3.52 -4.88 -0.51
CA SER A 82 3.42 -5.15 0.93
C SER A 82 2.16 -4.53 1.55
N LEU A 83 1.86 -3.27 1.24
CA LEU A 83 0.64 -2.60 1.71
C LEU A 83 -0.62 -3.25 1.13
N GLY A 84 -0.62 -3.56 -0.17
CA GLY A 84 -1.74 -4.20 -0.83
C GLY A 84 -2.07 -5.58 -0.25
N ILE A 85 -1.05 -6.38 0.05
CA ILE A 85 -1.22 -7.69 0.71
C ILE A 85 -1.78 -7.50 2.12
N ALA A 86 -1.28 -6.51 2.88
CA ALA A 86 -1.79 -6.20 4.21
C ALA A 86 -3.27 -5.78 4.19
N GLN A 87 -3.66 -4.90 3.27
CA GLN A 87 -5.05 -4.50 3.02
C GLN A 87 -5.94 -5.71 2.73
N TRP A 88 -5.50 -6.54 1.79
CA TRP A 88 -6.23 -7.75 1.41
C TRP A 88 -6.39 -8.71 2.59
N PHE A 89 -5.35 -8.89 3.40
CA PHE A 89 -5.38 -9.81 4.54
C PHE A 89 -6.44 -9.43 5.58
N VAL A 90 -6.63 -8.13 5.82
CA VAL A 90 -7.68 -7.63 6.70
C VAL A 90 -9.05 -7.76 6.04
N LEU A 91 -9.21 -7.21 4.82
CA LEU A 91 -10.52 -7.11 4.17
C LEU A 91 -11.14 -8.46 3.82
N ARG A 92 -10.33 -9.46 3.48
CA ARG A 92 -10.85 -10.77 3.06
C ARG A 92 -11.68 -11.49 4.14
N LYS A 93 -11.55 -11.09 5.42
CA LYS A 93 -12.37 -11.61 6.52
C LYS A 93 -13.79 -11.04 6.52
N TYR A 94 -13.98 -9.87 5.92
CA TYR A 94 -15.22 -9.11 5.97
C TYR A 94 -15.94 -9.05 4.62
N CYS A 95 -15.19 -9.07 3.52
CA CYS A 95 -15.74 -9.11 2.18
C CYS A 95 -14.90 -10.04 1.30
N GLN A 96 -15.54 -10.71 0.33
CA GLN A 96 -14.85 -11.60 -0.62
C GLN A 96 -14.06 -10.78 -1.66
N ILE A 97 -13.04 -10.07 -1.20
CA ILE A 97 -12.21 -9.20 -2.01
C ILE A 97 -11.12 -10.00 -2.72
N SER A 98 -10.90 -9.68 -3.98
CA SER A 98 -9.90 -10.36 -4.82
C SER A 98 -8.47 -9.96 -4.42
N PRO A 99 -7.48 -10.88 -4.53
CA PRO A 99 -6.05 -10.56 -4.53
C PRO A 99 -5.64 -9.44 -5.48
N LEU A 100 -6.44 -9.16 -6.53
CA LEU A 100 -6.22 -8.04 -7.44
C LEU A 100 -6.16 -6.68 -6.74
N LEU A 101 -6.70 -6.55 -5.52
CA LEU A 101 -6.54 -5.34 -4.70
C LEU A 101 -5.06 -5.05 -4.41
N ALA A 102 -4.26 -6.09 -4.12
CA ALA A 102 -2.84 -5.95 -3.83
C ALA A 102 -2.01 -5.63 -5.09
N VAL A 103 -2.42 -6.21 -6.22
CA VAL A 103 -1.86 -5.92 -7.55
C VAL A 103 -2.10 -4.45 -7.90
N ALA A 104 -3.31 -3.94 -7.67
CA ALA A 104 -3.64 -2.53 -7.88
C ALA A 104 -2.74 -1.58 -7.06
N SER A 105 -2.46 -1.92 -5.78
CA SER A 105 -1.51 -1.14 -4.96
C SER A 105 -0.09 -1.16 -5.54
N THR A 106 0.37 -2.32 -6.01
CA THR A 106 1.70 -2.49 -6.62
C THR A 106 1.89 -1.57 -7.84
N PHE A 107 0.93 -1.59 -8.76
CA PHE A 107 0.98 -0.77 -9.97
C PHE A 107 0.77 0.71 -9.67
N GLY A 108 -0.15 1.06 -8.77
CA GLY A 108 -0.38 2.45 -8.39
C GLY A 108 0.86 3.10 -7.76
N TRP A 109 1.61 2.36 -6.94
CA TRP A 109 2.87 2.83 -6.38
C TRP A 109 3.99 2.98 -7.40
N SER A 110 4.01 2.13 -8.43
CA SER A 110 5.00 2.22 -9.51
C SER A 110 4.92 3.57 -10.27
N VAL A 111 3.78 4.27 -10.19
CA VAL A 111 3.63 5.62 -10.75
C VAL A 111 4.56 6.64 -10.08
N PHE A 112 4.89 6.48 -8.79
CA PHE A 112 5.77 7.41 -8.08
C PHE A 112 7.13 7.54 -8.75
N ALA A 113 7.63 6.44 -9.31
CA ALA A 113 8.93 6.38 -9.95
C ALA A 113 9.08 7.31 -11.15
N TYR A 114 7.98 7.59 -11.85
CA TYR A 114 7.97 8.58 -12.92
C TYR A 114 8.28 9.97 -12.38
N PHE A 115 7.64 10.36 -11.27
CA PHE A 115 7.82 11.66 -10.65
C PHE A 115 9.22 11.84 -10.05
N GLU A 116 9.80 10.79 -9.47
CA GLU A 116 11.20 10.80 -9.05
C GLU A 116 12.15 10.96 -10.24
N ALA A 117 11.91 10.22 -11.33
CA ALA A 117 12.74 10.31 -12.52
C ALA A 117 12.73 11.71 -13.15
N THR A 118 11.59 12.41 -13.11
CA THR A 118 11.47 13.78 -13.60
C THR A 118 11.83 14.85 -12.57
N LYS A 119 12.27 14.46 -11.36
CA LYS A 119 12.54 15.38 -10.23
C LYS A 119 11.38 16.32 -9.94
N ALA A 120 10.15 15.84 -10.11
CA ALA A 120 8.95 16.62 -9.81
C ALA A 120 8.84 16.86 -8.29
N PRO A 121 8.12 17.92 -7.85
CA PRO A 121 7.86 18.12 -6.43
C PRO A 121 7.21 16.90 -5.80
N GLY A 122 7.70 16.46 -4.64
CA GLY A 122 7.28 15.20 -4.01
C GLY A 122 5.77 15.10 -3.78
N TYR A 123 5.10 16.21 -3.47
CA TYR A 123 3.64 16.24 -3.31
C TYR A 123 2.86 15.86 -4.57
N MET A 124 3.41 16.14 -5.77
CA MET A 124 2.80 15.71 -7.03
C MET A 124 2.90 14.20 -7.21
N GLY A 125 4.04 13.61 -6.82
CA GLY A 125 4.20 12.16 -6.78
C GLY A 125 3.18 11.52 -5.82
N TRP A 126 3.06 12.06 -4.61
CA TRP A 126 2.16 11.53 -3.57
C TRP A 126 0.70 11.52 -4.00
N ILE A 127 0.19 12.65 -4.49
CA ILE A 127 -1.21 12.73 -4.91
C ILE A 127 -1.48 11.85 -6.14
N SER A 128 -0.53 11.77 -7.07
CA SER A 128 -0.67 10.97 -8.29
C SER A 128 -0.69 9.48 -8.00
N VAL A 129 0.16 9.00 -7.09
CA VAL A 129 0.10 7.62 -6.56
C VAL A 129 -1.26 7.36 -5.93
N GLY A 130 -1.76 8.28 -5.11
CA GLY A 130 -3.05 8.08 -4.48
C GLY A 130 -4.23 8.02 -5.43
N ILE A 131 -4.22 8.87 -6.46
CA ILE A 131 -5.22 8.79 -7.54
C ILE A 131 -5.09 7.45 -8.28
N ALA A 132 -3.87 7.05 -8.65
CA ALA A 132 -3.64 5.80 -9.38
C ALA A 132 -4.09 4.57 -8.58
N ILE A 133 -3.68 4.44 -7.32
CA ILE A 133 -4.12 3.35 -6.42
C ILE A 133 -5.63 3.40 -6.25
N GLY A 134 -6.18 4.57 -5.94
CA GLY A 134 -7.61 4.77 -5.72
C GLY A 134 -8.44 4.31 -6.90
N VAL A 135 -8.07 4.72 -8.13
CA VAL A 135 -8.77 4.33 -9.36
C VAL A 135 -8.64 2.83 -9.63
N LEU A 136 -7.44 2.26 -9.54
CA LEU A 136 -7.21 0.84 -9.79
C LEU A 136 -7.97 -0.04 -8.78
N GLN A 137 -7.92 0.30 -7.50
CA GLN A 137 -8.63 -0.43 -6.45
C GLN A 137 -10.14 -0.20 -6.50
N TRP A 138 -10.61 0.97 -6.94
CA TRP A 138 -12.03 1.25 -7.11
C TRP A 138 -12.71 0.25 -8.06
N PHE A 139 -12.06 -0.16 -9.15
CA PHE A 139 -12.59 -1.18 -10.05
C PHE A 139 -12.83 -2.52 -9.36
N VAL A 140 -11.98 -2.88 -8.40
CA VAL A 140 -12.14 -4.10 -7.60
C VAL A 140 -13.26 -3.90 -6.57
N LEU A 141 -13.21 -2.81 -5.80
CA LEU A 141 -14.12 -2.55 -4.68
C LEU A 141 -15.57 -2.31 -5.10
N ARG A 142 -15.81 -1.63 -6.24
CA ARG A 142 -17.18 -1.33 -6.73
C ARG A 142 -18.01 -2.59 -7.01
N THR A 143 -17.39 -3.75 -7.16
CA THR A 143 -18.09 -5.01 -7.37
C THR A 143 -18.65 -5.60 -6.08
N LYS A 144 -18.09 -5.23 -4.91
CA LYS A 144 -18.42 -5.82 -3.60
C LYS A 144 -18.99 -4.83 -2.60
N LEU A 145 -18.69 -3.55 -2.75
CA LEU A 145 -19.05 -2.52 -1.77
C LEU A 145 -19.94 -1.44 -2.39
N THR A 146 -20.88 -0.93 -1.60
CA THR A 146 -21.65 0.28 -1.92
C THR A 146 -20.78 1.51 -1.69
N ARG A 147 -21.07 2.61 -2.40
CA ARG A 147 -20.37 3.90 -2.24
C ARG A 147 -18.84 3.84 -2.40
N ALA A 148 -18.33 2.83 -3.11
CA ALA A 148 -16.90 2.64 -3.37
C ALA A 148 -16.23 3.84 -4.06
N TYR A 149 -16.98 4.76 -4.67
CA TYR A 149 -16.44 5.97 -5.30
C TYR A 149 -15.71 6.90 -4.31
N TRP A 150 -16.02 6.85 -3.01
CA TRP A 150 -15.27 7.59 -1.97
C TRP A 150 -13.82 7.11 -1.81
N TRP A 151 -13.49 5.93 -2.33
CA TRP A 151 -12.15 5.35 -2.22
C TRP A 151 -11.08 6.17 -2.94
N VAL A 152 -11.42 6.75 -4.10
CA VAL A 152 -10.48 7.52 -4.92
C VAL A 152 -10.03 8.81 -4.22
N PRO A 153 -10.94 9.73 -3.82
CA PRO A 153 -10.53 10.95 -3.12
C PRO A 153 -9.86 10.63 -1.77
N ALA A 154 -10.31 9.59 -1.07
CA ALA A 154 -9.66 9.16 0.17
C ALA A 154 -8.19 8.76 -0.06
N ASN A 155 -7.89 7.98 -1.09
CA ASN A 155 -6.50 7.62 -1.41
C ASN A 155 -5.68 8.84 -1.82
N ALA A 156 -6.21 9.74 -2.65
CA ALA A 156 -5.50 10.95 -3.04
C ALA A 156 -5.06 11.78 -1.82
N VAL A 157 -5.99 12.00 -0.86
CA VAL A 157 -5.72 12.71 0.40
C VAL A 157 -4.77 11.92 1.29
N THR A 158 -4.99 10.61 1.43
CA THR A 158 -4.13 9.70 2.21
C THR A 158 -2.69 9.84 1.78
N TRP A 159 -2.39 9.66 0.50
CA TRP A 159 -1.00 9.59 0.06
C TRP A 159 -0.33 10.95 0.09
N PHE A 160 -1.05 12.02 -0.22
CA PHE A 160 -0.57 13.38 -0.03
C PHE A 160 -0.14 13.65 1.42
N LEU A 161 -1.02 13.35 2.39
CA LEU A 161 -0.74 13.60 3.81
C LEU A 161 0.28 12.62 4.38
N ALA A 162 0.07 11.32 4.20
CA ALA A 162 0.94 10.28 4.75
C ALA A 162 2.36 10.36 4.19
N GLY A 163 2.52 10.62 2.88
CA GLY A 163 3.83 10.82 2.27
C GLY A 163 4.56 12.04 2.83
N THR A 164 3.85 13.16 3.00
CA THR A 164 4.42 14.38 3.60
C THR A 164 4.83 14.15 5.06
N ILE A 165 3.95 13.57 5.87
CA ILE A 165 4.20 13.25 7.28
C ILE A 165 5.35 12.25 7.42
N GLY A 166 5.39 11.23 6.57
CA GLY A 166 6.44 10.22 6.52
C GLY A 166 7.82 10.80 6.26
N ILE A 167 7.94 11.73 5.32
CA ILE A 167 9.21 12.43 5.06
C ILE A 167 9.63 13.24 6.29
N VAL A 168 8.73 14.03 6.87
CA VAL A 168 9.04 14.87 8.04
C VAL A 168 9.51 14.01 9.22
N ILE A 169 8.81 12.91 9.50
CA ILE A 169 9.15 12.02 10.61
C ILE A 169 10.42 11.22 10.30
N GLY A 170 10.56 10.69 9.09
CA GLY A 170 11.75 9.94 8.68
C GLY A 170 13.03 10.79 8.74
N THR A 171 12.95 12.05 8.31
CA THR A 171 14.07 13.00 8.40
C THR A 171 14.39 13.38 9.84
N ALA A 172 13.38 13.61 10.69
CA ALA A 172 13.58 13.89 12.10
C ALA A 172 14.25 12.70 12.83
N ILE A 173 13.84 11.46 12.54
CA ILE A 173 14.46 10.25 13.11
C ILE A 173 15.91 10.12 12.63
N LEU A 174 16.18 10.38 11.35
CA LEU A 174 17.55 10.34 10.83
C LEU A 174 18.44 11.40 11.50
N GLN A 175 17.91 12.60 11.75
CA GLN A 175 18.62 13.69 12.42
C GLN A 175 18.91 13.41 13.90
N SER A 176 18.19 12.49 14.55
CA SER A 176 18.46 12.10 15.94
C SER A 176 19.59 11.07 16.09
N GLY A 177 20.27 10.70 15.00
CA GLY A 177 21.41 9.78 15.01
C GLY A 177 21.02 8.30 14.92
N VAL A 178 19.74 8.00 14.69
CA VAL A 178 19.27 6.65 14.41
C VAL A 178 19.81 6.16 13.07
N SER A 179 20.08 4.86 12.94
CA SER A 179 20.65 4.31 11.70
C SER A 179 19.74 4.60 10.48
N PRO A 180 20.30 4.83 9.27
CA PRO A 180 19.50 5.14 8.09
C PRO A 180 18.46 4.06 7.75
N MET A 181 18.84 2.79 7.90
CA MET A 181 17.93 1.65 7.67
C MET A 181 16.75 1.67 8.64
N PHE A 182 17.00 1.88 9.93
CA PHE A 182 15.92 1.90 10.92
C PHE A 182 15.02 3.12 10.76
N SER A 183 15.60 4.28 10.46
CA SER A 183 14.88 5.51 10.14
C SER A 183 13.94 5.34 8.94
N TRP A 184 14.42 4.65 7.90
CA TRP A 184 13.64 4.32 6.70
C TRP A 184 12.45 3.40 7.03
N ILE A 185 12.68 2.31 7.77
CA ILE A 185 11.64 1.36 8.17
C ILE A 185 10.57 2.06 9.04
N LEU A 186 10.99 2.86 10.02
CA LEU A 186 10.07 3.61 10.86
C LEU A 186 9.27 4.65 10.08
N GLY A 187 9.91 5.42 9.21
CA GLY A 187 9.24 6.40 8.36
C GLY A 187 8.13 5.75 7.54
N TRP A 188 8.40 4.60 6.91
CA TRP A 188 7.43 3.87 6.12
C TRP A 188 6.33 3.17 6.92
N SER A 189 6.63 2.74 8.15
CA SER A 189 5.62 2.26 9.10
C SER A 189 4.64 3.37 9.46
N VAL A 190 5.15 4.57 9.74
CA VAL A 190 4.35 5.76 10.03
C VAL A 190 3.48 6.16 8.83
N VAL A 191 4.04 6.14 7.61
CA VAL A 191 3.26 6.36 6.37
C VAL A 191 2.08 5.38 6.31
N GLY A 192 2.33 4.09 6.54
CA GLY A 192 1.29 3.06 6.58
C GLY A 192 0.22 3.38 7.63
N LEU A 193 0.63 3.69 8.86
CA LEU A 193 -0.28 4.02 9.96
C LEU A 193 -1.12 5.26 9.65
N THR A 194 -0.51 6.38 9.28
CA THR A 194 -1.21 7.61 8.93
C THR A 194 -2.18 7.39 7.78
N GLY A 195 -1.75 6.69 6.73
CA GLY A 195 -2.61 6.41 5.58
C GLY A 195 -3.79 5.50 5.92
N SER A 196 -3.62 4.58 6.87
CA SER A 196 -4.65 3.67 7.34
C SER A 196 -5.79 4.38 8.07
N ILE A 197 -5.53 5.51 8.74
CA ILE A 197 -6.58 6.27 9.45
C ILE A 197 -7.58 6.83 8.43
N ILE A 198 -7.08 7.47 7.37
CA ILE A 198 -7.92 8.12 6.35
C ILE A 198 -8.62 7.06 5.48
N THR A 199 -7.89 6.05 5.00
CA THR A 199 -8.48 4.97 4.21
C THR A 199 -9.43 4.10 5.03
N GLY A 200 -9.13 3.87 6.30
CA GLY A 200 -10.00 3.17 7.24
C GLY A 200 -11.30 3.91 7.45
N PHE A 201 -11.25 5.24 7.59
CA PHE A 201 -12.45 6.06 7.66
C PHE A 201 -13.31 5.91 6.40
N ALA A 202 -12.71 6.01 5.21
CA ALA A 202 -13.42 5.84 3.96
C ALA A 202 -14.04 4.43 3.84
N MET A 203 -13.28 3.39 4.19
CA MET A 203 -13.75 2.00 4.17
C MET A 203 -14.88 1.76 5.18
N SER A 204 -14.83 2.36 6.37
CA SER A 204 -15.87 2.25 7.40
C SER A 204 -17.24 2.81 6.97
N ARG A 205 -17.27 3.62 5.90
CA ARG A 205 -18.48 4.21 5.33
C ARG A 205 -19.03 3.43 4.13
N MET A 206 -18.35 2.37 3.71
CA MET A 206 -18.76 1.50 2.61
C MET A 206 -19.41 0.24 3.19
N SER A 207 -20.62 -0.09 2.74
CA SER A 207 -21.27 -1.34 3.14
C SER A 207 -21.07 -2.44 2.10
N SER A 208 -21.11 -3.71 2.53
CA SER A 208 -21.19 -4.84 1.60
C SER A 208 -22.49 -4.78 0.79
N LYS A 209 -22.40 -5.20 -0.47
CA LYS A 209 -23.57 -5.44 -1.33
C LYS A 209 -24.26 -6.76 -1.03
#